data_AF-A0A3Q3LGI6-F1
#
_entry.id   AF-A0A3Q3LGI6-F1
#
_cell.length_a   1.000
_cell.length_b   1.000
_cell.length_c   1.000
_cell.angle_alpha   90.00
_cell.angle_beta   90.00
_cell.angle_gamma   90.00
#
_symmetry.space_group_name_H-M   'P 1'
#
loop_
_entity.id
_entity.type
_entity.pdbx_description
1 polymer ?
#
loop_
_entity_poly.entity_id
_entity_poly.type
_entity_poly.pdbx_seq_one_letter_code
_entity_poly.pdbx_strand_id
1 'polypeptide(L)'
;MTERKPCKVCNFTRQKSYGLVVNSLDELKIKGCESLGFSPSDPVTVVLEDDGTVVEDQAYFLCLPLNTKFMLLNKKETWSPVRRIDGGTAWMARDSVLLECDTVDTSSAAEPWCLLAEQLKQDLATIILMSEADLQTLVNAPCPELASALGFQEKQAEDLQETLQRVLDRREEERQSKELLQLYLKTVEKENKQQEKPSQYIPGGAGDVDVTDGMEVDSVSGFMSRTLMVLKGKTSPETRLSTEDLQMVVTKGVEAMEQVLGWDRVRTSALLQACEVELTRRLQQVQAMQSIRSNIQPDCSRQPSEKTSEESKEKPGHGSN
;
A
#
# COMPACT_ATOMS: atom_id res chain seq x y z
N MET A 1 43.03 -13.86 -23.92
CA MET A 1 41.84 -13.41 -24.68
C MET A 1 41.06 -12.52 -23.74
N THR A 2 40.77 -11.27 -24.11
CA THR A 2 39.96 -10.38 -23.27
C THR A 2 38.54 -10.94 -23.21
N GLU A 3 38.14 -11.40 -22.04
CA GLU A 3 36.82 -11.99 -21.83
C GLU A 3 35.77 -10.90 -21.98
N ARG A 4 35.02 -10.97 -23.08
CA ARG A 4 33.91 -10.07 -23.39
C ARG A 4 32.72 -10.45 -22.53
N LYS A 5 32.34 -9.55 -21.62
CA LYS A 5 31.21 -9.73 -20.72
C LYS A 5 29.97 -9.02 -21.29
N PRO A 6 28.88 -9.76 -21.58
CA PRO A 6 27.60 -9.14 -21.89
C PRO A 6 26.97 -8.59 -20.60
N CYS A 7 26.52 -7.34 -20.66
CA CYS A 7 25.92 -6.58 -19.57
C CYS A 7 24.65 -5.88 -20.07
N LYS A 8 23.74 -5.53 -19.15
CA LYS A 8 22.61 -4.64 -19.46
C LYS A 8 22.79 -3.32 -18.75
N VAL A 9 22.44 -2.21 -19.39
CA VAL A 9 22.57 -0.86 -18.84
C VAL A 9 21.25 -0.11 -18.98
N CYS A 10 20.84 0.64 -17.96
CA CYS A 10 19.66 1.50 -17.99
C CYS A 10 19.94 2.87 -17.34
N ASN A 11 19.08 3.85 -17.63
CA ASN A 11 19.08 5.14 -16.96
C ASN A 11 18.28 5.09 -15.64
N PHE A 12 18.36 6.19 -14.86
CA PHE A 12 17.60 6.35 -13.61
C PHE A 12 16.09 6.05 -13.75
N THR A 13 15.46 6.39 -14.88
CA THR A 13 14.03 6.14 -15.09
C THR A 13 13.67 4.68 -15.39
N ARG A 14 14.65 3.82 -15.66
CA ARG A 14 14.49 2.40 -16.04
C ARG A 14 13.62 2.17 -17.30
N GLN A 15 13.24 3.23 -18.01
CA GLN A 15 12.37 3.16 -19.21
C GLN A 15 13.12 2.65 -20.44
N LYS A 16 14.43 2.91 -20.51
CA LYS A 16 15.29 2.46 -21.61
C LYS A 16 16.39 1.57 -21.05
N SER A 17 16.59 0.42 -21.69
CA SER A 17 17.66 -0.51 -21.36
C SER A 17 18.38 -0.98 -22.61
N TYR A 18 19.70 -1.06 -22.55
CA TYR A 18 20.58 -1.44 -23.65
C TYR A 18 21.44 -2.63 -23.25
N GLY A 19 21.60 -3.60 -24.15
CA GLY A 19 22.55 -4.69 -24.00
C GLY A 19 23.90 -4.27 -24.56
N LEU A 20 24.95 -4.36 -23.74
CA LEU A 20 26.31 -3.99 -24.12
C LEU A 20 27.25 -5.17 -23.93
N VAL A 21 28.29 -5.23 -24.75
CA VAL A 21 29.40 -6.17 -24.57
C VAL A 21 30.65 -5.35 -24.29
N VAL A 22 31.24 -5.59 -23.13
CA VAL A 22 32.34 -4.79 -22.58
C VAL A 22 33.43 -5.70 -22.01
N ASN A 23 34.66 -5.21 -21.93
CA ASN A 23 35.80 -5.91 -21.34
C ASN A 23 36.21 -5.31 -19.99
N SER A 24 35.81 -4.08 -19.69
CA SER A 24 36.11 -3.38 -18.43
C SER A 24 34.94 -2.50 -17.96
N LEU A 25 35.02 -2.08 -16.69
CA LEU A 25 34.08 -1.13 -16.08
C LEU A 25 34.16 0.25 -16.74
N ASP A 26 35.36 0.68 -17.13
CA ASP A 26 35.54 1.94 -17.87
C ASP A 26 34.89 1.88 -19.26
N GLU A 27 35.02 0.74 -19.95
CA GLU A 27 34.34 0.52 -21.24
C GLU A 27 32.82 0.49 -21.08
N LEU A 28 32.30 -0.02 -19.95
CA LEU A 28 30.89 0.05 -19.59
C LEU A 28 30.43 1.50 -19.38
N LYS A 29 31.22 2.33 -18.69
CA LYS A 29 30.91 3.75 -18.50
C LYS A 29 30.85 4.48 -19.83
N ILE A 30 31.87 4.32 -20.68
CA ILE A 30 31.94 5.01 -21.99
C ILE A 30 30.76 4.60 -22.88
N LYS A 31 30.60 3.31 -23.16
CA LYS A 31 29.52 2.81 -24.04
C LYS A 31 28.14 3.00 -23.45
N GLY A 32 28.03 2.89 -22.13
CA GLY A 32 26.79 3.13 -21.39
C GLY A 32 26.35 4.59 -21.50
N CYS A 33 27.27 5.54 -21.33
CA CYS A 33 26.99 6.97 -21.50
C CYS A 33 26.57 7.29 -22.94
N GLU A 34 27.31 6.77 -23.94
CA GLU A 34 26.96 6.94 -25.36
C GLU A 34 25.55 6.41 -25.68
N SER A 35 25.20 5.23 -25.15
CA SER A 35 23.91 4.59 -25.40
C SER A 35 22.75 5.28 -24.69
N LEU A 36 23.00 5.85 -23.51
CA LEU A 36 21.99 6.56 -22.70
C LEU A 36 21.88 8.05 -23.06
N GLY A 37 22.80 8.58 -23.87
CA GLY A 37 22.82 9.98 -24.29
C GLY A 37 23.35 10.94 -23.23
N PHE A 38 24.21 10.45 -22.31
CA PHE A 38 24.89 11.31 -21.34
C PHE A 38 26.07 12.05 -22.00
N SER A 39 26.35 13.27 -21.54
CA SER A 39 27.51 14.01 -22.03
C SER A 39 28.80 13.33 -21.55
N PRO A 40 29.83 13.18 -22.39
CA PRO A 40 31.09 12.54 -22.00
C PRO A 40 31.87 13.29 -20.90
N SER A 41 31.49 14.54 -20.62
CA SER A 41 32.08 15.36 -19.55
C SER A 41 31.36 15.21 -18.20
N ASP A 42 30.21 14.55 -18.16
CA ASP A 42 29.43 14.39 -16.94
C ASP A 42 29.95 13.17 -16.15
N PRO A 43 30.30 13.32 -14.85
CA PRO A 43 30.71 12.18 -14.04
C PRO A 43 29.50 11.31 -13.71
N VAL A 44 29.64 10.02 -14.03
CA VAL A 44 28.58 9.02 -13.89
C VAL A 44 28.99 7.95 -12.88
N THR A 45 28.05 7.62 -11.99
CA THR A 45 28.18 6.54 -11.00
C THR A 45 27.52 5.29 -11.57
N VAL A 46 28.19 4.14 -11.47
CA VAL A 46 27.65 2.84 -11.90
C VAL A 46 27.16 2.11 -10.67
N VAL A 47 25.91 1.69 -10.69
CA VAL A 47 25.30 0.91 -9.60
C VAL A 47 24.62 -0.35 -10.15
N LEU A 48 24.41 -1.35 -9.30
CA LEU A 48 23.53 -2.48 -9.62
C LEU A 48 22.08 -2.02 -9.66
N GLU A 49 21.34 -2.46 -10.66
CA GLU A 49 19.94 -2.06 -10.80
C GLU A 49 19.03 -2.64 -9.71
N ASP A 50 19.38 -3.82 -9.20
CA ASP A 50 18.57 -4.61 -8.26
C ASP A 50 18.55 -4.02 -6.84
N ASP A 51 19.69 -3.56 -6.33
CA ASP A 51 19.84 -3.16 -4.92
C ASP A 51 20.56 -1.81 -4.72
N GLY A 52 21.06 -1.19 -5.79
CA GLY A 52 21.74 0.10 -5.71
C GLY A 52 23.19 0.01 -5.26
N THR A 53 23.76 -1.20 -5.15
CA THR A 53 25.18 -1.38 -4.79
C THR A 53 26.06 -0.65 -5.80
N VAL A 54 26.90 0.26 -5.30
CA VAL A 54 27.82 1.05 -6.13
C VAL A 54 28.98 0.18 -6.60
N VAL A 55 29.22 0.16 -7.92
CA VAL A 55 30.28 -0.64 -8.55
C VAL A 55 31.41 0.27 -8.98
N GLU A 56 32.41 0.40 -8.12
CA GLU A 56 33.64 1.17 -8.38
C GLU A 56 34.85 0.30 -8.71
N ASP A 57 34.85 -0.97 -8.26
CA ASP A 57 35.98 -1.87 -8.41
C ASP A 57 35.86 -2.80 -9.63
N GLN A 58 36.96 -2.93 -10.38
CA GLN A 58 37.04 -3.75 -11.59
C GLN A 58 36.95 -5.25 -11.26
N ALA A 59 37.52 -5.71 -10.14
CA ALA A 59 37.45 -7.12 -9.77
C ALA A 59 36.02 -7.51 -9.36
N TYR A 60 35.33 -6.64 -8.61
CA TYR A 60 33.91 -6.81 -8.28
C TYR A 60 33.05 -6.88 -9.55
N PHE A 61 33.26 -5.96 -10.50
CA PHE A 61 32.55 -5.99 -11.78
C PHE A 61 32.71 -7.33 -12.51
N LEU A 62 33.91 -7.92 -12.52
CA LEU A 62 34.17 -9.19 -13.20
C LEU A 62 33.52 -10.39 -12.51
N CYS A 63 33.44 -10.39 -11.17
CA CYS A 63 32.81 -11.45 -10.38
C CYS A 63 31.29 -11.54 -10.53
N LEU A 64 30.61 -10.48 -10.98
CA LEU A 64 29.16 -10.48 -11.14
C LEU A 64 28.71 -11.48 -12.23
N PRO A 65 27.47 -12.00 -12.19
CA PRO A 65 26.97 -12.87 -13.26
C PRO A 65 26.97 -12.21 -14.65
N LEU A 66 27.00 -13.03 -15.70
CA LEU A 66 26.78 -12.53 -17.07
C LEU A 66 25.36 -11.96 -17.20
N ASN A 67 25.19 -10.93 -18.03
CA ASN A 67 23.92 -10.20 -18.23
C ASN A 67 23.38 -9.45 -17.00
N THR A 68 24.24 -9.19 -16.00
CA THR A 68 23.90 -8.33 -14.87
C THR A 68 23.43 -6.95 -15.37
N LYS A 69 22.39 -6.41 -14.74
CA LYS A 69 21.81 -5.12 -15.10
C LYS A 69 22.38 -4.02 -14.21
N PHE A 70 23.03 -3.08 -14.85
CA PHE A 70 23.63 -1.90 -14.24
C PHE A 70 22.76 -0.67 -14.54
N MET A 71 22.85 0.31 -13.65
CA MET A 71 22.26 1.62 -13.81
C MET A 71 23.36 2.67 -13.76
N LEU A 72 23.34 3.60 -14.71
CA LEU A 72 24.25 4.74 -14.76
C LEU A 72 23.50 5.97 -14.25
N LEU A 73 24.08 6.63 -13.24
CA LEU A 73 23.50 7.77 -12.55
C LEU A 73 24.39 9.00 -12.67
N ASN A 74 23.79 10.13 -13.03
CA ASN A 74 24.46 11.43 -12.99
C ASN A 74 24.56 11.97 -11.56
N LYS A 75 25.41 13.00 -11.34
CA LYS A 75 25.61 13.68 -10.04
C LYS A 75 24.34 14.13 -9.30
N LYS A 76 23.21 14.28 -9.99
CA LYS A 76 21.93 14.71 -9.42
C LYS A 76 20.94 13.57 -9.21
N GLU A 77 21.29 12.36 -9.62
CA GLU A 77 20.43 11.18 -9.60
C GLU A 77 20.91 10.22 -8.52
N THR A 78 19.99 9.68 -7.74
CA THR A 78 20.28 8.66 -6.70
C THR A 78 19.53 7.40 -7.07
N TRP A 79 20.13 6.22 -6.86
CA TRP A 79 19.42 4.97 -7.12
C TRP A 79 18.15 4.91 -6.27
N SER A 80 17.05 4.44 -6.87
CA SER A 80 15.80 4.17 -6.17
C SER A 80 15.27 2.81 -6.61
N PRO A 81 14.69 1.97 -5.73
CA PRO A 81 14.22 0.62 -6.06
C PRO A 81 13.25 0.57 -7.26
N VAL A 82 13.19 -0.56 -7.99
CA VAL A 82 12.19 -0.72 -9.07
C VAL A 82 10.80 -0.58 -8.44
N ARG A 83 9.99 0.38 -8.90
CA ARG A 83 8.54 0.32 -8.74
C ARG A 83 8.00 -0.75 -9.69
N ARG A 84 8.17 -2.04 -9.36
CA ARG A 84 7.39 -3.06 -10.05
C ARG A 84 5.95 -2.85 -9.62
N ILE A 85 5.08 -2.64 -10.60
CA ILE A 85 3.65 -2.75 -10.41
C ILE A 85 3.36 -4.26 -10.46
N ASP A 86 3.95 -5.02 -9.53
CA ASP A 86 3.37 -6.28 -9.11
C ASP A 86 2.48 -5.94 -7.91
N GLY A 87 1.19 -6.24 -8.03
CA GLY A 87 0.21 -5.87 -7.02
C GLY A 87 0.62 -6.39 -5.65
N GLY A 88 0.99 -5.49 -4.74
CA GLY A 88 1.21 -5.83 -3.34
C GLY A 88 2.07 -4.88 -2.53
N THR A 89 3.14 -4.28 -3.07
CA THR A 89 4.15 -3.63 -2.20
C THR A 89 4.74 -2.31 -2.71
N ALA A 90 4.23 -1.75 -3.82
CA ALA A 90 4.77 -0.53 -4.43
C ALA A 90 4.45 0.79 -3.68
N TRP A 91 3.81 0.72 -2.52
CA TRP A 91 3.34 1.89 -1.76
C TRP A 91 4.33 2.37 -0.68
N MET A 92 5.31 1.53 -0.35
CA MET A 92 6.34 1.75 0.67
C MET A 92 7.30 2.93 0.40
N ALA A 93 7.25 3.59 -0.77
CA ALA A 93 8.12 4.73 -1.10
C ALA A 93 7.43 6.10 -0.96
N ARG A 94 6.18 6.15 -0.46
CA ARG A 94 5.35 7.37 -0.51
C ARG A 94 5.73 8.48 0.47
N ASP A 95 6.48 8.21 1.53
CA ASP A 95 6.59 9.17 2.64
C ASP A 95 7.94 9.90 2.77
N SER A 96 8.95 9.59 1.95
CA SER A 96 10.28 10.23 2.07
C SER A 96 10.47 11.51 1.23
N VAL A 97 9.43 12.01 0.56
CA VAL A 97 9.49 13.29 -0.17
C VAL A 97 8.28 14.17 0.14
N LEU A 98 7.88 14.22 1.42
CA LEU A 98 7.05 15.31 1.93
C LEU A 98 7.93 16.54 2.19
N LEU A 99 8.67 16.97 1.16
CA LEU A 99 9.27 18.29 1.14
C LEU A 99 8.12 19.25 0.87
N GLU A 100 7.64 19.87 1.95
CA GLU A 100 6.70 20.99 1.95
C GLU A 100 7.24 22.08 1.03
N CYS A 101 6.81 22.04 -0.23
CA CYS A 101 7.08 23.10 -1.19
C CYS A 101 5.89 24.05 -1.12
N ASP A 102 6.08 25.14 -0.39
CA ASP A 102 5.20 26.29 -0.43
C ASP A 102 5.27 26.90 -1.85
N THR A 103 4.34 26.49 -2.71
CA THR A 103 4.11 27.12 -4.01
C THR A 103 2.62 27.40 -4.18
N VAL A 104 2.29 28.68 -4.05
CA VAL A 104 1.03 29.29 -4.46
C VAL A 104 0.65 28.90 -5.90
N ASP A 105 -0.61 28.48 -6.07
CA ASP A 105 -1.39 28.28 -7.29
C ASP A 105 -0.70 27.55 -8.47
N THR A 106 -0.69 26.21 -8.44
CA THR A 106 -0.80 25.36 -9.65
C THR A 106 -1.48 24.03 -9.29
N SER A 107 -2.71 23.84 -9.78
CA SER A 107 -3.58 22.67 -9.60
C SER A 107 -3.09 21.41 -10.35
N SER A 108 -1.92 20.89 -9.97
CA SER A 108 -1.41 19.62 -10.52
C SER A 108 -0.64 18.75 -9.52
N ALA A 109 -0.83 18.96 -8.22
CA ALA A 109 -0.67 17.87 -7.26
C ALA A 109 -2.00 17.11 -7.28
N ALA A 110 -2.05 15.92 -7.87
CA ALA A 110 -3.27 15.11 -7.86
C ALA A 110 -3.74 14.97 -6.41
N GLU A 111 -4.95 15.46 -6.11
CA GLU A 111 -5.47 15.48 -4.76
C GLU A 111 -5.46 14.05 -4.18
N PRO A 112 -5.17 13.86 -2.88
CA PRO A 112 -4.94 12.53 -2.30
C PRO A 112 -6.07 11.52 -2.57
N TRP A 113 -7.31 12.00 -2.68
CA TRP A 113 -8.49 11.18 -2.97
C TRP A 113 -8.57 10.71 -4.42
N CYS A 114 -7.96 11.41 -5.39
CA CYS A 114 -8.00 11.03 -6.81
C CYS A 114 -7.40 9.65 -7.04
N LEU A 115 -6.30 9.36 -6.33
CA LEU A 115 -5.61 8.07 -6.40
C LEU A 115 -6.46 6.95 -5.78
N LEU A 116 -7.12 7.24 -4.67
CA LEU A 116 -8.02 6.29 -4.00
C LEU A 116 -9.25 6.00 -4.86
N ALA A 117 -9.78 7.02 -5.54
CA ALA A 117 -10.89 6.88 -6.47
C ALA A 117 -10.52 6.00 -7.67
N GLU A 118 -9.34 6.21 -8.28
CA GLU A 118 -8.87 5.35 -9.38
C GLU A 118 -8.66 3.90 -8.95
N GLN A 119 -8.23 3.62 -7.71
CA GLN A 119 -8.18 2.25 -7.20
C GLN A 119 -9.57 1.64 -7.04
N LEU A 120 -10.49 2.40 -6.46
CA LEU A 120 -11.85 1.93 -6.22
C LEU A 120 -12.59 1.64 -7.53
N LYS A 121 -12.32 2.44 -8.57
CA LYS A 121 -12.80 2.22 -9.94
C LYS A 121 -12.35 0.88 -10.53
N GLN A 122 -11.11 0.47 -10.25
CA GLN A 122 -10.58 -0.81 -10.75
C GLN A 122 -11.17 -1.99 -9.98
N ASP A 123 -11.31 -1.86 -8.66
CA ASP A 123 -11.91 -2.88 -7.80
C ASP A 123 -12.56 -2.27 -6.56
N LEU A 124 -13.90 -2.30 -6.50
CA LEU A 124 -14.65 -1.81 -5.35
C LEU A 124 -14.28 -2.51 -4.03
N ALA A 125 -13.75 -3.74 -4.08
CA ALA A 125 -13.33 -4.47 -2.89
C ALA A 125 -12.15 -3.82 -2.15
N THR A 126 -11.39 -2.92 -2.80
CA THR A 126 -10.26 -2.22 -2.18
C THR A 126 -10.68 -1.38 -0.97
N ILE A 127 -11.96 -0.99 -0.89
CA ILE A 127 -12.54 -0.25 0.24
C ILE A 127 -12.35 -0.95 1.58
N ILE A 128 -12.32 -2.30 1.58
CA ILE A 128 -12.12 -3.13 2.78
C ILE A 128 -10.68 -2.96 3.29
N LEU A 129 -9.75 -2.68 2.38
CA LEU A 129 -8.32 -2.69 2.66
C LEU A 129 -7.77 -1.35 3.16
N MET A 130 -8.49 -0.27 2.86
CA MET A 130 -8.12 1.12 3.13
C MET A 130 -8.10 1.47 4.62
N SER A 131 -7.29 2.46 5.00
CA SER A 131 -7.30 3.02 6.36
C SER A 131 -8.54 3.89 6.58
N GLU A 132 -8.89 4.14 7.84
CA GLU A 132 -10.02 5.01 8.18
C GLU A 132 -9.85 6.43 7.61
N ALA A 133 -8.63 6.96 7.61
CA ALA A 133 -8.39 8.29 7.02
C ALA A 133 -8.51 8.28 5.50
N ASP A 134 -8.10 7.22 4.82
CA ASP A 134 -8.27 7.12 3.36
C ASP A 134 -9.76 7.14 3.01
N LEU A 135 -10.58 6.40 3.76
CA LEU A 135 -12.04 6.44 3.62
C LEU A 135 -12.59 7.85 3.90
N GLN A 136 -12.09 8.55 4.92
CA GLN A 136 -12.50 9.93 5.21
C GLN A 136 -12.10 10.90 4.07
N THR A 137 -10.94 10.71 3.44
CA THR A 137 -10.55 11.55 2.28
C THR A 137 -11.48 11.37 1.09
N LEU A 138 -11.97 10.15 0.85
CA LEU A 138 -12.98 9.87 -0.18
C LEU A 138 -14.34 10.51 0.15
N VAL A 139 -14.74 10.49 1.42
CA VAL A 139 -15.98 11.15 1.88
C VAL A 139 -15.88 12.68 1.71
N ASN A 140 -14.72 13.25 2.00
CA ASN A 140 -14.51 14.70 1.92
C ASN A 140 -14.26 15.22 0.48
N ALA A 141 -14.14 14.32 -0.50
CA ALA A 141 -13.89 14.69 -1.89
C ALA A 141 -15.11 15.41 -2.51
N PRO A 142 -14.91 16.37 -3.44
CA PRO A 142 -16.00 16.97 -4.18
C PRO A 142 -16.79 15.91 -4.98
N CYS A 143 -18.07 15.73 -4.65
CA CYS A 143 -18.94 14.72 -5.27
C CYS A 143 -18.91 14.67 -6.81
N PRO A 144 -19.04 15.81 -7.55
CA PRO A 144 -19.05 15.75 -9.02
C PRO A 144 -17.71 15.27 -9.62
N GLU A 145 -16.59 15.62 -8.98
CA GLU A 145 -15.26 15.20 -9.42
C GLU A 145 -15.00 13.74 -9.06
N LEU A 146 -15.45 13.30 -7.89
CA LEU A 146 -15.40 11.90 -7.47
C LEU A 146 -16.23 11.00 -8.39
N ALA A 147 -17.44 11.43 -8.75
CA ALA A 147 -18.30 10.74 -9.71
C ALA A 147 -17.61 10.59 -11.07
N SER A 148 -16.97 11.67 -11.54
CA SER A 148 -16.20 11.67 -12.79
C SER A 148 -15.00 10.72 -12.72
N ALA A 149 -14.26 10.71 -11.61
CA ALA A 149 -13.11 9.82 -11.40
C ALA A 149 -13.52 8.33 -11.39
N LEU A 150 -14.60 8.00 -10.66
CA LEU A 150 -15.13 6.64 -10.54
C LEU A 150 -15.88 6.17 -11.81
N GLY A 151 -16.27 7.09 -12.70
CA GLY A 151 -17.15 6.79 -13.83
C GLY A 151 -18.59 6.48 -13.40
N PHE A 152 -19.03 7.07 -12.29
CA PHE A 152 -20.36 6.91 -11.71
C PHE A 152 -21.29 8.06 -12.10
N GLN A 153 -22.59 7.86 -11.93
CA GLN A 153 -23.52 8.98 -11.86
C GLN A 153 -23.30 9.73 -10.55
N GLU A 154 -23.54 11.04 -10.53
CA GLU A 154 -23.35 11.88 -9.33
C GLU A 154 -24.11 11.32 -8.13
N LYS A 155 -25.38 10.93 -8.31
CA LYS A 155 -26.18 10.27 -7.27
C LYS A 155 -25.54 8.99 -6.72
N GLN A 156 -24.90 8.17 -7.56
CA GLN A 156 -24.22 6.96 -7.09
C GLN A 156 -22.96 7.27 -6.28
N ALA A 157 -22.26 8.36 -6.62
CA ALA A 157 -21.14 8.84 -5.83
C ALA A 157 -21.61 9.41 -4.49
N GLU A 158 -22.74 10.13 -4.45
CA GLU A 158 -23.39 10.58 -3.20
C GLU A 158 -23.78 9.38 -2.32
N ASP A 159 -24.48 8.40 -2.88
CA ASP A 159 -24.89 7.18 -2.16
C ASP A 159 -23.68 6.40 -1.60
N LEU A 160 -22.57 6.38 -2.35
CA LEU A 160 -21.30 5.80 -1.92
C LEU A 160 -20.69 6.59 -0.75
N GLN A 161 -20.58 7.92 -0.87
CA GLN A 161 -20.03 8.77 0.18
C GLN A 161 -20.86 8.69 1.47
N GLU A 162 -22.19 8.66 1.36
CA GLU A 162 -23.07 8.49 2.51
C GLU A 162 -22.87 7.11 3.17
N THR A 163 -22.70 6.07 2.35
CA THR A 163 -22.43 4.72 2.86
C THR A 163 -21.07 4.63 3.55
N LEU A 164 -20.04 5.27 2.99
CA LEU A 164 -18.72 5.38 3.62
C LEU A 164 -18.80 6.11 4.95
N GLN A 165 -19.49 7.24 5.03
CA GLN A 165 -19.68 7.98 6.28
C GLN A 165 -20.40 7.13 7.32
N ARG A 166 -21.50 6.44 6.97
CA ARG A 166 -22.20 5.52 7.88
C ARG A 166 -21.29 4.41 8.42
N VAL A 167 -20.37 3.89 7.60
CA VAL A 167 -19.40 2.88 8.04
C VAL A 167 -18.39 3.46 9.01
N LEU A 168 -17.89 4.67 8.77
CA LEU A 168 -16.98 5.38 9.68
C LEU A 168 -17.65 5.65 11.03
N ASP A 169 -18.88 6.17 11.02
CA ASP A 169 -19.66 6.44 12.23
C ASP A 169 -19.88 5.18 13.06
N ARG A 170 -20.21 4.05 12.41
CA ARG A 170 -20.39 2.78 13.09
C ARG A 170 -19.11 2.28 13.77
N ARG A 171 -17.95 2.41 13.10
CA ARG A 171 -16.65 2.04 13.69
C ARG A 171 -16.33 2.90 14.91
N GLU A 172 -16.63 4.19 14.82
CA GLU A 172 -16.49 5.15 15.93
C GLU A 172 -17.39 4.77 17.12
N GLU A 173 -18.66 4.45 16.86
CA GLU A 173 -19.63 4.02 17.87
C GLU A 173 -19.19 2.74 18.59
N GLU A 174 -18.75 1.72 17.84
CA GLU A 174 -18.24 0.46 18.40
C GLU A 174 -17.06 0.72 19.34
N ARG A 175 -16.19 1.67 18.98
CA ARG A 175 -15.05 2.06 19.80
C ARG A 175 -15.46 2.78 21.07
N GLN A 176 -16.38 3.74 20.99
CA GLN A 176 -16.91 4.46 22.14
C GLN A 176 -17.62 3.50 23.12
N SER A 177 -18.39 2.55 22.59
CA SER A 177 -19.06 1.50 23.37
C SER A 177 -18.05 0.61 24.10
N LYS A 178 -16.99 0.16 23.40
CA LYS A 178 -15.91 -0.64 23.99
C LYS A 178 -15.19 0.11 25.13
N GLU A 179 -14.91 1.40 24.95
CA GLU A 179 -14.28 2.23 25.97
C GLU A 179 -15.16 2.37 27.22
N LEU A 180 -16.46 2.64 27.02
CA LEU A 180 -17.42 2.73 28.11
C LEU A 180 -17.50 1.42 28.92
N LEU A 181 -17.54 0.28 28.23
CA LEU A 181 -17.56 -1.04 28.88
C LEU A 181 -16.26 -1.32 29.65
N GLN A 182 -15.11 -0.91 29.13
CA GLN A 182 -13.84 -1.03 29.85
C GLN A 182 -13.82 -0.17 31.12
N LEU A 183 -14.34 1.06 31.05
CA LEU A 183 -14.48 1.93 32.23
C LEU A 183 -15.43 1.33 33.26
N TYR A 184 -16.54 0.73 32.82
CA TYR A 184 -17.48 0.03 33.69
C TYR A 184 -16.80 -1.17 34.39
N LEU A 185 -16.14 -2.06 33.64
CA LEU A 185 -15.42 -3.21 34.21
C LEU A 185 -14.36 -2.78 35.21
N LYS A 186 -13.57 -1.74 34.89
CA LYS A 186 -12.58 -1.17 35.81
C LYS A 186 -13.20 -0.60 37.07
N THR A 187 -14.42 -0.05 36.98
CA THR A 187 -15.18 0.45 38.13
C THR A 187 -15.70 -0.70 38.98
N VAL A 188 -16.31 -1.72 38.37
CA VAL A 188 -16.79 -2.94 39.05
C VAL A 188 -15.64 -3.66 39.76
N GLU A 189 -14.47 -3.79 39.14
CA GLU A 189 -13.30 -4.37 39.79
C GLU A 189 -12.85 -3.60 41.03
N LYS A 190 -12.95 -2.26 41.00
CA LYS A 190 -12.63 -1.41 42.16
C LYS A 190 -13.67 -1.57 43.26
N GLU A 191 -14.95 -1.64 42.92
CA GLU A 191 -16.04 -1.87 43.88
C GLU A 191 -15.91 -3.25 44.55
N ASN A 192 -15.62 -4.30 43.78
CA ASN A 192 -15.36 -5.64 44.32
C ASN A 192 -14.14 -5.65 45.25
N LYS A 193 -13.06 -4.96 44.88
CA LYS A 193 -11.87 -4.80 45.74
C LYS A 193 -12.15 -4.00 47.02
N GLN A 194 -13.16 -3.11 47.01
CA GLN A 194 -13.59 -2.34 48.19
C GLN A 194 -14.50 -3.13 49.13
N GLN A 195 -15.24 -4.13 48.64
CA GLN A 195 -16.05 -5.04 49.47
C GLN A 195 -15.21 -6.12 50.19
N GLU A 196 -13.99 -6.41 49.74
CA GLU A 196 -13.17 -7.52 50.25
C GLU A 196 -12.08 -7.16 51.29
N LYS A 197 -11.96 -5.91 51.77
CA LYS A 197 -10.97 -5.56 52.82
C LYS A 197 -11.49 -4.61 53.91
N PRO A 198 -11.32 -4.93 55.21
CA PRO A 198 -11.32 -3.93 56.27
C PRO A 198 -10.02 -3.11 56.24
N SER A 199 -10.18 -1.79 56.16
CA SER A 199 -9.26 -0.69 56.48
C SER A 199 -7.76 -0.99 56.64
N GLN A 200 -6.94 -0.52 55.69
CA GLN A 200 -5.69 0.18 56.03
C GLN A 200 -5.21 1.07 54.88
N TYR A 201 -5.12 2.37 55.18
CA TYR A 201 -4.53 3.43 54.36
C TYR A 201 -3.01 3.35 54.36
N ILE A 202 -2.38 3.47 53.18
CA ILE A 202 -1.14 4.26 52.98
C ILE A 202 -1.21 4.95 51.60
N PRO A 203 -0.93 6.26 51.46
CA PRO A 203 -0.93 6.97 50.18
C PRO A 203 0.44 6.92 49.48
N GLY A 204 0.41 6.75 48.15
CA GLY A 204 1.58 6.86 47.28
C GLY A 204 1.17 6.82 45.81
N GLY A 205 0.57 7.91 45.34
CA GLY A 205 0.18 8.06 43.93
C GLY A 205 1.40 8.26 43.05
N ALA A 206 1.63 7.32 42.13
CA ALA A 206 2.57 7.49 41.03
C ALA A 206 2.03 8.54 40.06
N GLY A 207 2.83 9.57 39.83
CA GLY A 207 2.54 10.67 38.93
C GLY A 207 2.48 10.22 37.47
N ASP A 208 1.44 10.73 36.81
CA ASP A 208 1.38 11.23 35.44
C ASP A 208 2.54 10.87 34.50
N VAL A 209 2.24 10.14 33.43
CA VAL A 209 3.18 9.89 32.34
C VAL A 209 2.89 10.89 31.23
N ASP A 210 3.78 11.86 31.15
CA ASP A 210 3.89 12.95 30.19
C ASP A 210 3.70 12.49 28.73
N VAL A 211 2.91 13.23 27.97
CA VAL A 211 2.74 13.07 26.51
C VAL A 211 3.85 13.90 25.87
N THR A 212 4.98 13.26 25.59
CA THR A 212 6.02 13.88 24.76
C THR A 212 5.54 13.96 23.32
N ASP A 213 5.15 15.17 22.92
CA ASP A 213 5.03 15.61 21.54
C ASP A 213 6.44 15.69 20.91
N GLY A 214 6.58 15.09 19.74
CA GLY A 214 7.86 14.86 19.09
C GLY A 214 7.64 14.20 17.74
N MET A 215 7.33 15.03 16.74
CA MET A 215 7.23 14.63 15.35
C MET A 215 8.63 14.37 14.77
N GLU A 216 9.10 13.13 14.85
CA GLU A 216 10.18 12.61 14.01
C GLU A 216 9.92 11.14 13.63
N VAL A 217 10.34 10.75 12.43
CA VAL A 217 10.30 9.38 11.93
C VAL A 217 11.31 8.53 12.69
N ASP A 218 10.81 7.58 13.48
CA ASP A 218 11.66 6.61 14.18
C ASP A 218 12.23 5.59 13.17
N SER A 219 13.34 5.98 12.55
CA SER A 219 14.08 5.20 11.54
C SER A 219 14.61 3.87 12.09
N VAL A 220 14.58 3.66 13.41
CA VAL A 220 14.93 2.39 14.07
C VAL A 220 13.75 1.41 14.02
N SER A 221 12.51 1.92 14.03
CA SER A 221 11.29 1.12 14.11
C SER A 221 10.75 0.65 12.75
N GLY A 222 11.13 1.27 11.64
CA GLY A 222 10.62 0.92 10.30
C GLY A 222 9.10 1.11 10.10
N PHE A 223 8.41 1.82 11.00
CA PHE A 223 6.99 2.20 10.83
C PHE A 223 6.87 3.67 10.48
N MET A 224 5.83 4.02 9.73
CA MET A 224 5.45 5.42 9.54
C MET A 224 5.07 6.06 10.88
N SER A 225 5.45 7.33 11.09
CA SER A 225 5.16 8.06 12.33
C SER A 225 3.66 8.06 12.65
N ARG A 226 2.84 8.21 11.60
CA ARG A 226 1.37 8.11 11.70
C ARG A 226 0.90 6.74 12.23
N THR A 227 1.46 5.64 11.73
CA THR A 227 1.09 4.29 12.17
C THR A 227 1.40 4.09 13.65
N LEU A 228 2.55 4.59 14.12
CA LEU A 228 2.90 4.55 15.55
C LEU A 228 1.99 5.42 16.41
N MET A 229 1.63 6.62 15.93
CA MET A 229 0.70 7.50 16.63
C MET A 229 -0.68 6.85 16.79
N VAL A 230 -1.18 6.19 15.74
CA VAL A 230 -2.44 5.43 15.79
C VAL A 230 -2.32 4.28 16.76
N LEU A 231 -1.27 3.46 16.67
CA LEU A 231 -1.04 2.31 17.55
C LEU A 231 -0.92 2.70 19.02
N LYS A 232 -0.24 3.81 19.31
CA LYS A 232 -0.10 4.34 20.68
C LYS A 232 -1.38 5.00 21.19
N GLY A 233 -2.38 5.16 20.33
CA GLY A 233 -3.73 5.58 20.70
C GLY A 233 -4.38 4.65 21.73
N LYS A 234 -5.35 5.20 22.47
CA LYS A 234 -5.97 4.50 23.60
C LYS A 234 -7.05 3.48 23.20
N THR A 235 -7.58 3.56 21.98
CA THR A 235 -8.85 2.93 21.63
C THR A 235 -8.78 2.17 20.31
N SER A 236 -8.80 0.83 20.41
CA SER A 236 -8.87 -0.13 19.28
C SER A 236 -8.14 0.32 18.00
N PRO A 237 -6.83 0.59 18.09
CA PRO A 237 -6.07 1.16 16.99
C PRO A 237 -6.05 0.26 15.74
N GLU A 238 -6.26 -1.04 15.89
CA GLU A 238 -6.37 -2.02 14.81
C GLU A 238 -7.42 -1.62 13.75
N THR A 239 -8.50 -0.96 14.15
CA THR A 239 -9.61 -0.59 13.26
C THR A 239 -9.27 0.57 12.32
N ARG A 240 -8.28 1.39 12.67
CA ARG A 240 -7.89 2.64 11.98
C ARG A 240 -6.84 2.42 10.91
N LEU A 241 -6.07 1.36 11.05
CA LEU A 241 -4.94 1.04 10.21
C LEU A 241 -5.39 0.50 8.84
N SER A 242 -4.53 0.70 7.85
CA SER A 242 -4.65 -0.01 6.58
C SER A 242 -4.38 -1.50 6.78
N THR A 243 -4.80 -2.34 5.83
CA THR A 243 -4.50 -3.78 5.90
C THR A 243 -2.99 -4.05 5.81
N GLU A 244 -2.26 -3.20 5.10
CA GLU A 244 -0.80 -3.25 5.00
C GLU A 244 -0.13 -2.92 6.34
N ASP A 245 -0.55 -1.83 7.01
CA ASP A 245 -0.07 -1.50 8.35
C ASP A 245 -0.34 -2.63 9.35
N LEU A 246 -1.54 -3.21 9.32
CA LEU A 246 -1.91 -4.35 10.15
C LEU A 246 -0.99 -5.54 9.90
N GLN A 247 -0.72 -5.87 8.63
CA GLN A 247 0.17 -6.96 8.28
C GLN A 247 1.61 -6.71 8.73
N MET A 248 2.12 -5.47 8.61
CA MET A 248 3.44 -5.11 9.12
C MET A 248 3.54 -5.29 10.64
N VAL A 249 2.54 -4.79 11.37
CA VAL A 249 2.48 -4.88 12.85
C VAL A 249 2.46 -6.34 13.31
N VAL A 250 1.62 -7.17 12.67
CA VAL A 250 1.51 -8.60 13.01
C VAL A 250 2.80 -9.35 12.66
N THR A 251 3.39 -9.08 11.48
CA THR A 251 4.61 -9.76 11.01
C THR A 251 5.83 -9.44 11.89
N LYS A 252 5.90 -8.23 12.45
CA LYS A 252 6.96 -7.85 13.39
C LYS A 252 6.99 -8.68 14.67
N GLY A 253 5.82 -9.15 15.13
CA GLY A 253 5.71 -9.96 16.32
C GLY A 253 5.88 -9.20 17.64
N VAL A 254 5.52 -9.87 18.74
CA VAL A 254 5.35 -9.24 20.07
C VAL A 254 6.65 -8.64 20.60
N GLU A 255 7.78 -9.33 20.45
CA GLU A 255 9.06 -8.92 21.05
C GLU A 255 9.62 -7.63 20.43
N ALA A 256 9.55 -7.50 19.09
CA ALA A 256 9.95 -6.27 18.42
C ALA A 256 8.99 -5.12 18.72
N MET A 257 7.69 -5.42 18.78
CA MET A 257 6.66 -4.41 19.07
C MET A 257 6.71 -3.90 20.51
N GLU A 258 7.16 -4.70 21.48
CA GLU A 258 7.42 -4.25 22.86
C GLU A 258 8.44 -3.11 22.87
N GLN A 259 9.54 -3.28 22.12
CA GLN A 259 10.61 -2.28 22.04
C GLN A 259 10.15 -1.01 21.32
N VAL A 260 9.42 -1.16 20.21
CA VAL A 260 8.93 -0.04 19.40
C VAL A 260 7.87 0.79 20.14
N LEU A 261 6.96 0.13 20.86
CA LEU A 261 5.88 0.83 21.56
C LEU A 261 6.28 1.28 22.96
N GLY A 262 7.34 0.69 23.55
CA GLY A 262 7.74 0.91 24.93
C GLY A 262 6.71 0.37 25.92
N TRP A 263 6.00 -0.70 25.56
CA TRP A 263 4.92 -1.29 26.35
C TRP A 263 5.33 -2.64 26.94
N ASP A 264 4.60 -3.08 27.98
CA ASP A 264 4.79 -4.41 28.53
C ASP A 264 4.28 -5.51 27.57
N ARG A 265 4.72 -6.75 27.82
CA ARG A 265 4.36 -7.92 27.01
C ARG A 265 2.88 -8.20 26.93
N VAL A 266 2.17 -8.05 28.04
CA VAL A 266 0.74 -8.39 28.10
C VAL A 266 -0.06 -7.41 27.25
N ARG A 267 0.21 -6.12 27.41
CA ARG A 267 -0.42 -5.06 26.61
C ARG A 267 -0.06 -5.19 25.12
N THR A 268 1.21 -5.42 24.80
CA THR A 268 1.66 -5.57 23.41
C THR A 268 1.06 -6.81 22.76
N SER A 269 1.04 -7.94 23.46
CA SER A 269 0.41 -9.17 22.97
C SER A 269 -1.09 -9.00 22.72
N ALA A 270 -1.79 -8.31 23.61
CA ALA A 270 -3.23 -8.04 23.43
C ALA A 270 -3.49 -7.16 22.19
N LEU A 271 -2.66 -6.15 21.96
CA LEU A 271 -2.72 -5.33 20.75
C LEU A 271 -2.48 -6.17 19.49
N LEU A 272 -1.40 -6.96 19.45
CA LEU A 272 -1.08 -7.74 18.25
C LEU A 272 -2.16 -8.78 17.94
N GLN A 273 -2.73 -9.40 18.97
CA GLN A 273 -3.87 -10.30 18.81
C GLN A 273 -5.08 -9.57 18.21
N ALA A 274 -5.38 -8.35 18.67
CA ALA A 274 -6.45 -7.55 18.10
C ALA A 274 -6.17 -7.19 16.62
N CYS A 275 -4.94 -6.80 16.29
CA CYS A 275 -4.51 -6.55 14.91
C CYS A 275 -4.63 -7.79 14.02
N GLU A 276 -4.27 -8.98 14.53
CA GLU A 276 -4.37 -10.24 13.80
C GLU A 276 -5.84 -10.63 13.54
N VAL A 277 -6.71 -10.47 14.54
CA VAL A 277 -8.16 -10.70 14.40
C VAL A 277 -8.76 -9.75 13.36
N GLU A 278 -8.38 -8.48 13.38
CA GLU A 278 -8.83 -7.49 12.40
C GLU A 278 -8.33 -7.82 10.98
N LEU A 279 -7.05 -8.16 10.85
CA LEU A 279 -6.42 -8.53 9.58
C LEU A 279 -7.11 -9.76 8.97
N THR A 280 -7.27 -10.83 9.76
CA THR A 280 -7.93 -12.06 9.31
C THR A 280 -9.37 -11.80 8.88
N ARG A 281 -10.11 -10.97 9.62
CA ARG A 281 -11.48 -10.54 9.24
C ARG A 281 -11.50 -9.85 7.87
N ARG A 282 -10.62 -8.88 7.62
CA ARG A 282 -10.55 -8.16 6.34
C ARG A 282 -10.19 -9.08 5.18
N LEU A 283 -9.19 -9.95 5.37
CA LEU A 283 -8.78 -10.92 4.35
C LEU A 283 -9.90 -11.91 4.00
N GLN A 284 -10.64 -12.39 5.00
CA GLN A 284 -11.81 -13.24 4.78
C GLN A 284 -12.91 -12.53 3.99
N GLN A 285 -13.19 -11.26 4.29
CA GLN A 285 -14.17 -10.46 3.54
C GLN A 285 -13.76 -10.29 2.08
N VAL A 286 -12.48 -9.98 1.82
CA VAL A 286 -11.95 -9.87 0.44
C VAL A 286 -12.05 -11.20 -0.29
N GLN A 287 -11.69 -12.31 0.35
CA GLN A 287 -11.80 -13.64 -0.25
C GLN A 287 -13.25 -14.01 -0.57
N ALA A 288 -14.20 -13.69 0.32
CA ALA A 288 -15.62 -13.90 0.08
C ALA A 288 -16.11 -13.09 -1.13
N MET A 289 -15.71 -11.82 -1.24
CA MET A 289 -16.04 -10.95 -2.38
C MET A 289 -15.46 -11.47 -3.70
N GLN A 290 -14.21 -11.93 -3.71
CA GLN A 290 -13.57 -12.53 -4.88
C GLN A 290 -14.28 -13.84 -5.31
N SER A 291 -14.75 -14.63 -4.34
CA SER A 291 -15.54 -15.84 -4.59
C SER A 291 -16.88 -15.51 -5.22
N ILE A 292 -17.54 -14.43 -4.79
CA ILE A 292 -18.79 -13.95 -5.43
C ILE A 292 -18.51 -13.48 -6.86
N ARG A 293 -17.45 -12.70 -7.07
CA ARG A 293 -17.06 -12.16 -8.38
C ARG A 293 -16.78 -13.27 -9.41
N SER A 294 -16.04 -14.30 -9.01
CA SER A 294 -15.73 -15.45 -9.87
C SER A 294 -16.97 -16.29 -10.22
N ASN A 295 -17.93 -16.41 -9.30
CA ASN A 295 -19.20 -17.12 -9.53
C ASN A 295 -20.20 -16.35 -10.41
N ILE A 296 -20.10 -15.02 -10.49
CA ILE A 296 -20.95 -14.19 -11.37
C ILE A 296 -20.39 -14.16 -12.81
N GLN A 297 -19.13 -14.55 -13.02
CA GLN A 297 -18.45 -14.51 -14.32
C GLN A 297 -18.62 -15.70 -15.30
N PRO A 298 -19.44 -16.77 -15.09
CA PRO A 298 -19.49 -17.89 -16.02
C PRO A 298 -20.70 -17.86 -16.99
N ASP A 299 -21.09 -16.74 -17.60
CA ASP A 299 -22.14 -16.77 -18.65
C ASP A 299 -22.12 -15.58 -19.65
N CYS A 300 -20.97 -15.28 -20.26
CA CYS A 300 -20.91 -14.40 -21.45
C CYS A 300 -20.38 -15.10 -22.72
N SER A 301 -20.24 -16.44 -22.70
CA SER A 301 -19.67 -17.22 -23.81
C SER A 301 -20.56 -18.36 -24.30
N ARG A 302 -21.90 -18.20 -24.27
CA ARG A 302 -22.80 -18.99 -25.13
C ARG A 302 -23.20 -18.15 -26.34
N GLN A 303 -22.40 -18.24 -27.39
CA GLN A 303 -22.83 -17.78 -28.71
C GLN A 303 -24.04 -18.60 -29.18
N PRO A 304 -25.05 -17.97 -29.81
CA PRO A 304 -26.06 -18.70 -30.54
C PRO A 304 -25.43 -19.22 -31.84
N SER A 305 -25.25 -20.53 -31.94
CA SER A 305 -24.90 -21.15 -33.22
C SER A 305 -26.11 -21.08 -34.14
N GLU A 306 -26.13 -20.07 -34.99
CA GLU A 306 -26.91 -20.02 -36.23
C GLU A 306 -26.55 -21.24 -37.10
N LYS A 307 -27.55 -22.08 -37.37
CA LYS A 307 -27.53 -23.00 -38.51
C LYS A 307 -28.40 -22.39 -39.60
N THR A 308 -27.76 -21.89 -40.65
CA THR A 308 -28.43 -21.49 -41.88
C THR A 308 -28.15 -22.53 -42.97
N SER A 309 -29.20 -22.80 -43.76
CA SER A 309 -29.16 -23.28 -45.15
C SER A 309 -29.16 -24.80 -45.40
N GLU A 310 -30.36 -25.36 -45.58
CA GLU A 310 -30.60 -26.26 -46.72
C GLU A 310 -31.63 -25.62 -47.64
N GLU A 311 -31.11 -25.16 -48.78
CA GLU A 311 -31.83 -24.67 -49.94
C GLU A 311 -32.34 -25.88 -50.74
N SER A 312 -33.65 -26.09 -50.75
CA SER A 312 -34.31 -27.03 -51.67
C SER A 312 -35.18 -26.26 -52.66
N LYS A 313 -34.55 -26.05 -53.82
CA LYS A 313 -35.06 -25.67 -55.14
C LYS A 313 -36.56 -25.81 -55.37
N GLU A 314 -37.11 -24.67 -55.79
CA GLU A 314 -38.28 -24.45 -56.62
C GLU A 314 -38.32 -25.35 -57.88
N LYS A 315 -39.52 -25.87 -58.21
CA LYS A 315 -39.96 -26.02 -59.60
C LYS A 315 -41.48 -25.76 -59.69
N PRO A 316 -41.93 -24.91 -60.64
CA PRO A 316 -43.34 -24.71 -60.95
C PRO A 316 -43.81 -25.66 -62.06
N GLY A 317 -45.11 -25.98 -62.09
CA GLY A 317 -45.67 -26.68 -63.25
C GLY A 317 -47.13 -27.12 -63.14
N HIS A 318 -47.98 -26.35 -63.81
CA HIS A 318 -49.21 -26.75 -64.50
C HIS A 318 -50.49 -26.97 -63.70
N GLY A 319 -51.44 -26.05 -63.92
CA GLY A 319 -52.86 -26.38 -63.90
C GLY A 319 -53.29 -27.08 -65.21
N SER A 320 -54.30 -27.93 -65.10
CA SER A 320 -55.35 -28.18 -66.11
C SER A 320 -56.41 -29.10 -65.50
N ASN A 321 -57.66 -28.65 -65.65
CA ASN A 321 -58.97 -29.30 -65.44
C ASN A 321 -59.42 -29.64 -64.02
#